data_AF-A0A538MFM2-F1
#
_entry.id   AF-A0A538MFM2-F1
#
_cell.length_a   1.000
_cell.length_b   1.000
_cell.length_c   1.000
_cell.angle_alpha   90.00
_cell.angle_beta   90.00
_cell.angle_gamma   90.00
#
_symmetry.space_group_name_H-M   'P 1'
#
loop_
_entity.id
_entity.type
_entity.pdbx_description
1 polymer ?
#
loop_
_entity_poly.entity_id
_entity_poly.type
_entity_poly.pdbx_seq_one_letter_code
_entity_poly.pdbx_strand_id
1 'polypeptide(L)'
;MPAEKLKQYRRKRDPKKTAEPFGKTKKRGKQPIFVVQRHDARRLHYDFRLERDGALASWAVPKGVPLEPGQRALAVHVEDHPLDYAGFEGEIPKGQYGAGTVEIWDSGTYELVEEKRDGGLTVRLHGKRLDGTWTLVPAKLDGDPKNWLLLKKREDAAEQARPAREYSPMLATLEQQVPKGPGWLFEVKWDGFRAVARVSQGEAKLMSRQGNDLTQRFAQVAKEIPKAVKTPDCVLDGEVCALDEQGRSSFSA
;
A
#
# COMPACT_ATOMS: atom_id res chain seq x y z
N MET A 1 -20.40 13.53 -20.59
CA MET A 1 -21.32 12.40 -20.30
C MET A 1 -20.51 11.22 -19.75
N PRO A 2 -20.96 10.53 -18.69
CA PRO A 2 -20.24 9.39 -18.10
C PRO A 2 -19.87 8.28 -19.12
N ALA A 3 -20.67 8.12 -20.17
CA ALA A 3 -20.41 7.14 -21.23
C ALA A 3 -19.09 7.36 -21.99
N GLU A 4 -18.69 8.61 -22.24
CA GLU A 4 -17.42 8.92 -22.91
C GLU A 4 -16.22 8.64 -22.01
N LYS A 5 -16.32 8.97 -20.71
CA LYS A 5 -15.27 8.69 -19.71
C LYS A 5 -14.97 7.19 -19.60
N LEU A 6 -16.00 6.34 -19.69
CA LEU A 6 -15.86 4.89 -19.56
C LEU A 6 -15.50 4.16 -20.87
N LYS A 7 -15.31 4.89 -21.99
CA LYS A 7 -15.06 4.28 -23.30
C LYS A 7 -13.78 3.44 -23.32
N GLN A 8 -12.69 3.97 -22.76
CA GLN A 8 -11.42 3.25 -22.70
C GLN A 8 -11.47 2.06 -21.74
N TYR A 9 -12.17 2.20 -20.61
CA TYR A 9 -12.42 1.12 -19.66
C TYR A 9 -13.12 -0.06 -20.35
N ARG A 10 -14.27 0.20 -20.98
CA ARG A 10 -15.08 -0.81 -21.68
C ARG A 10 -14.34 -1.47 -22.84
N ARG A 11 -13.51 -0.72 -23.57
CA ARG A 11 -12.69 -1.26 -24.67
C ARG A 11 -11.65 -2.28 -24.19
N LYS A 12 -11.15 -2.14 -22.97
CA LYS A 12 -10.06 -2.97 -22.43
C LYS A 12 -10.53 -4.25 -21.73
N ARG A 13 -11.84 -4.42 -21.48
CA ARG A 13 -12.39 -5.58 -20.77
C ARG A 13 -13.49 -6.27 -21.58
N ASP A 14 -13.58 -7.58 -21.41
CA ASP A 14 -14.66 -8.40 -21.95
C ASP A 14 -15.59 -8.81 -20.79
N PRO A 15 -16.86 -8.36 -20.75
CA PRO A 15 -17.78 -8.66 -19.66
C PRO A 15 -18.11 -10.15 -19.52
N LYS A 16 -17.75 -10.99 -20.50
CA LYS A 16 -17.90 -12.45 -20.41
C LYS A 16 -16.71 -13.13 -19.75
N LYS A 17 -15.60 -12.43 -19.55
CA LYS A 17 -14.32 -12.99 -19.08
C LYS A 17 -13.82 -12.40 -17.76
N THR A 18 -14.52 -11.42 -17.20
CA THR A 18 -14.17 -10.80 -15.92
C THR A 18 -15.43 -10.57 -15.08
N ALA A 19 -15.28 -10.65 -13.77
CA ALA A 19 -16.33 -10.33 -12.80
C ALA A 19 -16.41 -8.81 -12.52
N GLU A 20 -15.53 -8.01 -13.13
CA GLU A 20 -15.53 -6.56 -12.99
C GLU A 20 -16.87 -5.93 -13.42
N PRO A 21 -17.34 -4.88 -12.73
CA PRO A 21 -18.59 -4.20 -13.07
C PRO A 21 -18.44 -3.22 -14.24
N PHE A 22 -19.50 -3.08 -15.05
CA PHE A 22 -19.50 -2.27 -16.29
C PHE A 22 -20.40 -1.01 -16.21
N GLY A 23 -20.77 -0.58 -15.01
CA GLY A 23 -21.54 0.64 -14.77
C GLY A 23 -23.05 0.44 -14.76
N LYS A 24 -23.54 -0.45 -13.88
CA LYS A 24 -24.96 -0.40 -13.48
C LYS A 24 -25.17 0.92 -12.75
N THR A 25 -26.17 1.70 -13.17
CA THR A 25 -26.46 3.04 -12.64
C THR A 25 -26.68 3.01 -11.13
N LYS A 26 -25.65 3.33 -10.36
CA LYS A 26 -25.77 3.64 -8.93
C LYS A 26 -26.20 5.10 -8.81
N LYS A 27 -27.20 5.37 -7.97
CA LYS A 27 -27.59 6.77 -7.64
C LYS A 27 -26.38 7.44 -6.98
N ARG A 28 -26.07 8.66 -7.43
CA ARG A 28 -25.01 9.48 -6.85
C ARG A 28 -25.28 9.69 -5.36
N GLY A 29 -24.26 9.46 -4.51
CA GLY A 29 -24.37 9.70 -3.08
C GLY A 29 -24.51 11.20 -2.77
N LYS A 30 -24.85 11.54 -1.52
CA LYS A 30 -24.88 12.94 -1.06
C LYS A 30 -23.48 13.58 -1.02
N GLN A 31 -22.45 12.76 -0.84
CA GLN A 31 -21.05 13.16 -0.84
C GLN A 31 -20.28 12.27 -1.83
N PRO A 32 -19.24 12.78 -2.51
CA PRO A 32 -18.43 11.99 -3.41
C PRO A 32 -17.57 11.01 -2.59
N ILE A 33 -17.36 9.81 -3.14
CA ILE A 33 -16.59 8.75 -2.47
C ILE A 33 -15.15 8.68 -2.98
N PHE A 34 -14.28 8.12 -2.15
CA PHE A 34 -12.99 7.61 -2.58
C PHE A 34 -12.88 6.13 -2.26
N VAL A 35 -12.01 5.44 -3.00
CA VAL A 35 -11.64 4.06 -2.72
C VAL A 35 -10.16 3.87 -3.02
N VAL A 36 -9.49 3.06 -2.21
CA VAL A 36 -8.15 2.56 -2.46
C VAL A 36 -8.21 1.05 -2.51
N GLN A 37 -7.92 0.48 -3.67
CA GLN A 37 -7.88 -0.97 -3.86
C GLN A 37 -6.44 -1.46 -3.87
N ARG A 38 -6.13 -2.46 -3.04
CA ARG A 38 -4.89 -3.23 -3.15
C ARG A 38 -5.04 -4.17 -4.35
N HIS A 39 -4.07 -4.14 -5.24
CA HIS A 39 -4.10 -4.92 -6.47
C HIS A 39 -2.82 -5.77 -6.59
N ASP A 40 -2.94 -7.06 -6.25
CA ASP A 40 -1.90 -8.08 -6.36
C ASP A 40 -1.87 -8.64 -7.79
N ALA A 41 -1.35 -7.83 -8.72
CA ALA A 41 -1.17 -8.17 -10.14
C ALA A 41 0.26 -8.70 -10.41
N ARG A 42 0.83 -8.45 -11.59
CA ARG A 42 2.25 -8.72 -11.87
C ARG A 42 3.20 -8.04 -10.87
N ARG A 43 2.79 -6.88 -10.36
CA ARG A 43 3.43 -6.16 -9.26
C ARG A 43 2.32 -5.66 -8.35
N LEU A 44 2.52 -5.78 -7.05
CA LEU A 44 1.65 -5.16 -6.06
C LEU A 44 1.61 -3.65 -6.30
N HIS A 45 0.41 -3.10 -6.37
CA HIS A 45 0.17 -1.66 -6.44
C HIS A 45 -1.18 -1.33 -5.79
N TYR A 46 -1.44 -0.04 -5.62
CA TYR A 46 -2.67 0.46 -5.05
C TYR A 46 -3.39 1.34 -6.06
N ASP A 47 -4.63 1.02 -6.39
CA ASP A 47 -5.45 1.87 -7.23
C ASP A 47 -6.18 2.87 -6.35
N PHE A 48 -5.75 4.13 -6.39
CA PHE A 48 -6.39 5.27 -5.72
C PHE A 48 -7.43 5.88 -6.64
N ARG A 49 -8.68 6.01 -6.17
CA ARG A 49 -9.79 6.50 -7.00
C ARG A 49 -10.65 7.52 -6.29
N LEU A 50 -11.11 8.52 -7.05
CA LEU A 50 -12.02 9.58 -6.59
C LEU A 50 -13.26 9.62 -7.50
N GLU A 51 -14.46 9.65 -6.90
CA GLU A 51 -15.70 9.89 -7.64
C GLU A 51 -15.74 11.31 -8.23
N ARG A 52 -15.69 11.42 -9.56
CA ARG A 52 -15.73 12.70 -10.26
C ARG A 52 -16.49 12.62 -11.59
N ASP A 53 -17.43 13.54 -11.78
CA ASP A 53 -18.29 13.66 -12.97
C ASP A 53 -18.99 12.34 -13.38
N GLY A 54 -19.41 11.55 -12.39
CA GLY A 54 -20.12 10.28 -12.61
C GLY A 54 -19.25 9.09 -12.98
N ALA A 55 -17.93 9.19 -12.79
CA ALA A 55 -16.98 8.08 -12.90
C ALA A 55 -15.97 8.12 -11.74
N LEU A 56 -15.12 7.11 -11.65
CA LEU A 56 -13.99 7.05 -10.72
C LEU A 56 -12.71 7.46 -11.45
N ALA A 57 -12.29 8.71 -11.29
CA ALA A 57 -10.95 9.14 -11.71
C ALA A 57 -9.92 8.30 -10.94
N SER A 58 -8.98 7.69 -11.65
CA SER A 58 -8.19 6.57 -11.11
C SER A 58 -6.69 6.72 -11.36
N TRP A 59 -5.89 6.38 -10.36
CA TRP A 59 -4.44 6.36 -10.42
C TRP A 59 -3.88 5.09 -9.80
N ALA A 60 -2.96 4.43 -10.49
CA ALA A 60 -2.16 3.36 -9.93
C ALA A 60 -0.98 3.95 -9.15
N VAL A 61 -0.81 3.55 -7.89
CA VAL A 61 0.22 4.04 -6.96
C VAL A 61 1.15 2.85 -6.62
N PRO A 62 2.26 2.66 -7.36
CA PRO A 62 3.05 1.44 -7.27
C PRO A 62 3.68 1.18 -5.89
N LYS A 63 4.06 2.25 -5.19
CA LYS A 63 4.70 2.18 -3.86
C LYS A 63 3.72 2.41 -2.69
N GLY A 64 2.41 2.40 -2.96
CA GLY A 64 1.39 2.68 -1.95
C GLY A 64 1.12 4.16 -1.70
N VAL A 65 -0.03 4.44 -1.08
CA VAL A 65 -0.48 5.79 -0.75
C VAL A 65 0.35 6.34 0.42
N PRO A 66 0.89 7.58 0.35
CA PRO A 66 1.66 8.15 1.44
C PRO A 66 0.80 8.32 2.69
N LEU A 67 1.29 7.81 3.82
CA LEU A 67 0.60 7.83 5.11
C LEU A 67 1.12 8.95 6.02
N GLU A 68 2.42 9.25 5.93
CA GLU A 68 3.04 10.24 6.79
C GLU A 68 3.09 11.63 6.12
N PRO A 69 2.85 12.72 6.88
CA PRO A 69 2.92 14.07 6.34
C PRO A 69 4.28 14.41 5.71
N GLY A 70 4.25 14.93 4.48
CA GLY A 70 5.44 15.24 3.69
C GLY A 70 5.98 14.09 2.85
N GLN A 71 5.44 12.87 3.00
CA GLN A 71 5.68 11.80 2.03
C GLN A 71 4.99 12.11 0.70
N ARG A 72 5.62 11.67 -0.38
CA ARG A 72 5.10 11.72 -1.75
C ARG A 72 5.23 10.35 -2.40
N ALA A 73 4.30 10.04 -3.29
CA ALA A 73 4.31 8.83 -4.10
C ALA A 73 3.98 9.16 -5.56
N LEU A 74 4.59 8.42 -6.49
CA LEU A 74 4.17 8.42 -7.89
C LEU A 74 2.77 7.82 -8.00
N ALA A 75 1.87 8.54 -8.64
CA ALA A 75 0.52 8.12 -8.97
C ALA A 75 0.36 8.19 -10.49
N VAL A 76 0.23 7.06 -11.16
CA VAL A 76 0.11 6.98 -12.62
C VAL A 76 -1.37 6.99 -12.98
N HIS A 77 -1.83 8.01 -13.69
CA HIS A 77 -3.21 8.12 -14.16
C HIS A 77 -3.55 6.96 -15.11
N VAL A 78 -4.65 6.27 -14.81
CA VAL A 78 -5.19 5.16 -15.59
C VAL A 78 -6.59 5.50 -16.09
N GLU A 79 -7.28 4.54 -16.72
CA GLU A 79 -8.65 4.77 -17.19
C GLU A 79 -9.60 5.09 -16.04
N ASP A 80 -10.61 5.91 -16.32
CA ASP A 80 -11.75 6.09 -15.42
C ASP A 80 -12.50 4.76 -15.24
N HIS A 81 -12.92 4.48 -14.01
CA HIS A 81 -13.69 3.26 -13.68
C HIS A 81 -15.16 3.61 -13.41
N PRO A 82 -16.10 2.67 -13.61
CA PRO A 82 -17.50 2.92 -13.29
C PRO A 82 -17.70 2.97 -11.77
N LEU A 83 -18.71 3.70 -11.29
CA LEU A 83 -18.92 3.95 -9.85
C LEU A 83 -19.15 2.67 -9.03
N ASP A 84 -19.75 1.65 -9.63
CA ASP A 84 -19.94 0.34 -9.01
C ASP A 84 -18.63 -0.43 -8.81
N TYR A 85 -17.56 -0.07 -9.52
CA TYR A 85 -16.21 -0.61 -9.32
C TYR A 85 -15.64 -0.29 -7.94
N ALA A 86 -16.13 0.78 -7.28
CA ALA A 86 -15.67 1.12 -5.93
C ALA A 86 -15.97 0.05 -4.88
N GLY A 87 -16.97 -0.82 -5.14
CA GLY A 87 -17.30 -1.95 -4.28
C GLY A 87 -16.77 -3.29 -4.77
N PHE A 88 -15.92 -3.32 -5.80
CA PHE A 88 -15.42 -4.57 -6.36
C PHE A 88 -14.25 -5.12 -5.54
N GLU A 89 -14.36 -6.38 -5.17
CA GLU A 89 -13.30 -7.23 -4.62
C GLU A 89 -13.38 -8.60 -5.31
N GLY A 90 -12.23 -9.20 -5.61
CA GLY A 90 -12.17 -10.51 -6.26
C GLY A 90 -10.94 -10.70 -7.13
N GLU A 91 -10.92 -11.83 -7.84
CA GLU A 91 -9.84 -12.19 -8.75
C GLU A 91 -10.21 -11.79 -10.19
N ILE A 92 -9.32 -11.03 -10.84
CA ILE A 92 -9.36 -10.76 -12.27
C ILE A 92 -8.58 -11.87 -12.98
N PRO A 93 -9.21 -12.67 -13.86
CA PRO A 93 -8.59 -13.86 -14.43
C PRO A 93 -7.30 -13.58 -15.21
N LYS A 94 -6.37 -14.55 -15.19
CA LYS A 94 -5.12 -14.49 -15.97
C LYS A 94 -5.40 -14.21 -17.44
N GLY A 95 -4.58 -13.35 -18.05
CA GLY A 95 -4.71 -12.92 -19.45
C GLY A 95 -5.71 -11.78 -19.67
N GLN A 96 -6.50 -11.39 -18.67
CA GLN A 96 -7.29 -10.15 -18.71
C GLN A 96 -6.43 -8.94 -18.35
N TYR A 97 -6.87 -7.76 -18.79
CA TYR A 97 -6.25 -6.50 -18.40
C TYR A 97 -6.45 -6.27 -16.90
N GLY A 98 -5.35 -6.10 -16.17
CA GLY A 98 -5.42 -6.02 -14.70
C GLY A 98 -5.58 -7.38 -14.02
N ALA A 99 -5.14 -8.48 -14.64
CA ALA A 99 -5.14 -9.79 -13.98
C ALA A 99 -4.41 -9.75 -12.63
N GLY A 100 -5.05 -10.29 -11.59
CA GLY A 100 -4.59 -10.22 -10.22
C GLY A 100 -5.74 -10.25 -9.21
N THR A 101 -5.40 -10.25 -7.92
CA THR A 101 -6.39 -10.14 -6.84
C THR A 101 -6.61 -8.68 -6.48
N VAL A 102 -7.87 -8.26 -6.38
CA VAL A 102 -8.28 -6.91 -6.00
C VAL A 102 -9.02 -6.97 -4.66
N GLU A 103 -8.59 -6.15 -3.70
CA GLU A 103 -9.20 -6.03 -2.37
C GLU A 103 -9.33 -4.56 -2.01
N ILE A 104 -10.39 -4.19 -1.27
CA ILE A 104 -10.57 -2.83 -0.78
C ILE A 104 -9.65 -2.63 0.42
N TRP A 105 -8.62 -1.81 0.24
CA TRP A 105 -7.66 -1.49 1.29
C TRP A 105 -8.18 -0.37 2.21
N ASP A 106 -8.81 0.64 1.62
CA ASP A 106 -9.56 1.69 2.33
C ASP A 106 -10.67 2.26 1.45
N SER A 107 -11.69 2.85 2.08
CA SER A 107 -12.80 3.50 1.38
C SER A 107 -13.49 4.50 2.31
N GLY A 108 -14.05 5.55 1.73
CA GLY A 108 -14.77 6.56 2.50
C GLY A 108 -15.35 7.65 1.62
N THR A 109 -15.62 8.80 2.22
CA THR A 109 -16.02 10.01 1.50
C THR A 109 -14.84 10.98 1.42
N TYR A 110 -14.91 11.94 0.52
CA TYR A 110 -13.94 13.01 0.47
C TYR A 110 -14.59 14.37 0.21
N GLU A 111 -13.86 15.42 0.56
CA GLU A 111 -14.19 16.80 0.25
C GLU A 111 -13.15 17.35 -0.72
N LEU A 112 -13.60 18.04 -1.78
CA LEU A 112 -12.71 18.79 -2.64
C LEU A 112 -12.37 20.12 -1.97
N VAL A 113 -11.09 20.28 -1.61
CA VAL A 113 -10.58 21.49 -0.96
C VAL A 113 -10.13 22.52 -2.00
N GLU A 114 -9.43 22.06 -3.03
CA GLU A 114 -8.89 22.92 -4.09
C GLU A 114 -8.84 22.16 -5.41
N GLU A 115 -9.12 22.86 -6.51
CA GLU A 115 -8.83 22.40 -7.86
C GLU A 115 -7.98 23.44 -8.59
N LYS A 116 -6.83 22.99 -9.08
CA LYS A 116 -5.86 23.81 -9.79
C LYS A 116 -6.16 23.83 -11.28
N ARG A 117 -5.68 24.88 -11.95
CA ARG A 117 -5.86 25.07 -13.41
C ARG A 117 -5.23 23.96 -14.26
N ASP A 118 -4.21 23.30 -13.74
CA ASP A 118 -3.53 22.17 -14.39
C ASP A 118 -4.23 20.82 -14.13
N GLY A 119 -5.38 20.82 -13.47
CA GLY A 119 -6.12 19.62 -13.07
C GLY A 119 -5.67 19.03 -11.72
N GLY A 120 -4.67 19.63 -11.05
CA GLY A 120 -4.27 19.22 -9.70
C GLY A 120 -5.41 19.35 -8.69
N LEU A 121 -5.51 18.40 -7.76
CA LEU A 121 -6.58 18.32 -6.77
C LEU A 121 -6.01 18.33 -5.36
N THR A 122 -6.61 19.09 -4.45
CA THR A 122 -6.43 18.92 -3.01
C THR A 122 -7.75 18.41 -2.44
N VAL A 123 -7.70 17.29 -1.72
CA VAL A 123 -8.87 16.63 -1.15
C VAL A 123 -8.65 16.32 0.33
N ARG A 124 -9.71 16.43 1.14
CA ARG A 124 -9.75 15.88 2.49
C ARG A 124 -10.45 14.53 2.44
N LEU A 125 -9.75 13.47 2.80
CA LEU A 125 -10.25 12.10 2.82
C LEU A 125 -10.79 11.77 4.22
N HIS A 126 -11.91 11.05 4.26
CA HIS A 126 -12.54 10.56 5.47
C HIS A 126 -12.73 9.04 5.38
N GLY A 127 -11.66 8.28 5.59
CA GLY A 127 -11.63 6.82 5.56
C GLY A 127 -11.31 6.19 6.91
N LYS A 128 -11.05 4.87 6.90
CA LYS A 128 -10.59 4.16 8.11
C LYS A 128 -9.08 4.24 8.28
N ARG A 129 -8.33 4.30 7.17
CA ARG A 129 -6.87 4.36 7.16
C ARG A 129 -6.37 5.74 6.73
N LEU A 130 -7.01 6.32 5.73
CA LEU A 130 -6.72 7.64 5.19
C LEU A 130 -7.72 8.65 5.75
N ASP A 131 -7.26 9.42 6.73
CA ASP A 131 -7.97 10.56 7.31
C ASP A 131 -7.07 11.80 7.28
N GLY A 132 -7.57 12.92 6.74
CA GLY A 132 -6.84 14.17 6.55
C GLY A 132 -6.69 14.62 5.09
N THR A 133 -5.72 15.49 4.81
CA THR A 133 -5.60 16.19 3.51
C THR A 133 -4.51 15.63 2.60
N TRP A 134 -4.86 15.31 1.35
CA TRP A 134 -3.92 14.90 0.29
C TRP A 134 -4.00 15.85 -0.91
N THR A 135 -2.86 16.03 -1.58
CA THR A 135 -2.79 16.73 -2.86
C THR A 135 -2.29 15.79 -3.95
N LEU A 136 -2.97 15.78 -5.08
CA LEU A 136 -2.63 15.06 -6.29
C LEU A 136 -2.31 16.08 -7.40
N VAL A 137 -1.08 16.14 -7.89
CA VAL A 137 -0.65 17.11 -8.92
C VAL A 137 -0.02 16.41 -10.12
N PRO A 138 -0.18 16.92 -11.35
CA PRO A 138 0.57 16.45 -12.50
C PRO A 138 2.08 16.54 -12.24
N ALA A 139 2.79 15.44 -12.45
CA ALA A 139 4.23 15.38 -12.37
C ALA A 139 4.78 15.69 -13.76
N LYS A 140 5.55 16.78 -13.90
CA LYS A 140 6.30 17.05 -15.14
C LYS A 140 7.56 16.17 -15.26
N LEU A 141 7.52 14.97 -14.67
CA LEU A 141 8.64 14.01 -14.70
C LEU A 141 8.61 13.30 -16.06
N ASP A 142 9.71 13.39 -16.80
CA ASP A 142 9.96 12.69 -18.07
C ASP A 142 8.97 12.97 -19.21
N GLY A 143 8.09 13.97 -19.05
CA GLY A 143 7.14 14.40 -20.09
C GLY A 143 5.92 13.49 -20.28
N ASP A 144 5.76 12.40 -19.54
CA ASP A 144 4.55 11.56 -19.61
C ASP A 144 3.39 12.24 -18.86
N PRO A 145 2.31 12.68 -19.56
CA PRO A 145 1.19 13.37 -18.93
C PRO A 145 0.39 12.49 -17.97
N LYS A 146 0.64 11.17 -17.93
CA LYS A 146 0.02 10.25 -16.99
C LYS A 146 0.69 10.26 -15.62
N ASN A 147 1.88 10.81 -15.48
CA ASN A 147 2.57 10.82 -14.20
C ASN A 147 2.03 11.93 -13.31
N TRP A 148 1.61 11.58 -12.10
CA TRP A 148 1.16 12.49 -11.05
C TRP A 148 1.93 12.19 -9.76
N LEU A 149 1.95 13.16 -8.85
CA LEU A 149 2.42 12.99 -7.49
C LEU A 149 1.24 13.08 -6.54
N LEU A 150 1.10 12.08 -5.67
CA LEU A 150 0.22 12.09 -4.52
C LEU A 150 1.03 12.44 -3.28
N LEU A 151 0.60 13.44 -2.52
CA LEU A 151 1.29 13.96 -1.33
C LEU A 151 0.34 14.06 -0.15
N LYS A 152 0.73 13.54 1.02
CA LYS A 152 0.04 13.83 2.29
C LYS A 152 0.45 15.22 2.77
N LYS A 153 -0.52 16.13 2.90
CA LYS A 153 -0.29 17.46 3.46
C LYS A 153 -0.05 17.36 4.97
N ARG A 154 0.77 18.28 5.47
CA ARG A 154 0.83 18.62 6.89
C ARG A 154 -0.38 19.51 7.18
N GLU A 155 -1.16 19.19 8.20
CA GLU A 155 -2.23 20.08 8.67
C GLU A 155 -1.66 21.03 9.74
N ASP A 156 -2.00 22.33 9.66
CA ASP A 156 -1.52 23.33 10.61
C ASP A 156 -2.27 23.22 11.95
N ALA A 157 -1.49 23.26 13.04
CA ALA A 157 -1.84 23.04 14.44
C ALA A 157 -2.12 21.57 14.85
N ALA A 158 -1.20 21.04 15.66
CA ALA A 158 -1.33 19.80 16.45
C ALA A 158 -1.18 18.44 15.76
N GLU A 159 -0.91 18.35 14.46
CA GLU A 159 -0.25 17.16 13.92
C GLU A 159 1.25 17.29 14.20
N GLN A 160 1.63 17.23 15.49
CA GLN A 160 2.99 16.85 15.86
C GLN A 160 3.30 15.65 14.98
N ALA A 161 4.31 15.75 14.10
CA ALA A 161 4.79 14.61 13.35
C ALA A 161 4.88 13.49 14.36
N ARG A 162 3.97 12.49 14.27
CA ARG A 162 3.97 11.42 15.27
C ARG A 162 5.39 10.90 15.21
N PRO A 163 6.16 10.97 16.32
CA PRO A 163 7.54 10.53 16.28
C PRO A 163 7.49 9.13 15.70
N ALA A 164 8.28 8.92 14.65
CA ALA A 164 8.23 7.69 13.89
C ALA A 164 8.27 6.55 14.91
N ARG A 165 7.18 5.77 14.98
CA ARG A 165 6.98 4.86 16.11
C ARG A 165 8.20 3.95 16.17
N GLU A 166 8.96 4.06 17.26
CA GLU A 166 10.14 3.24 17.44
C GLU A 166 9.67 1.85 17.87
N TYR A 167 10.14 0.84 17.16
CA TYR A 167 9.83 -0.54 17.45
C TYR A 167 11.10 -1.17 18.01
N SER A 168 10.97 -1.75 19.20
CA SER A 168 12.02 -2.57 19.80
C SER A 168 11.69 -4.04 19.59
N PRO A 169 12.71 -4.92 19.49
CA PRO A 169 12.48 -6.35 19.45
C PRO A 169 11.65 -6.83 20.65
N MET A 170 10.68 -7.70 20.39
CA MET A 170 9.96 -8.46 21.39
C MET A 170 10.89 -9.50 21.99
N LEU A 171 11.34 -9.26 23.22
CA LEU A 171 12.25 -10.14 23.93
C LEU A 171 11.48 -11.24 24.65
N ALA A 172 12.05 -12.44 24.67
CA ALA A 172 11.56 -13.52 25.51
C ALA A 172 11.74 -13.15 26.99
N THR A 173 10.75 -13.49 27.81
CA THR A 173 10.87 -13.44 29.27
C THR A 173 11.64 -14.68 29.74
N LEU A 174 12.68 -14.47 30.54
CA LEU A 174 13.44 -15.58 31.12
C LEU A 174 12.59 -16.30 32.17
N GLU A 175 12.40 -17.60 31.99
CA GLU A 175 11.63 -18.44 32.91
C GLU A 175 12.44 -19.66 33.35
N GLN A 176 12.21 -20.11 34.58
CA GLN A 176 12.92 -21.26 35.15
C GLN A 176 12.35 -22.60 34.67
N GLN A 177 11.07 -22.62 34.28
CA GLN A 177 10.37 -23.84 33.88
C GLN A 177 9.75 -23.66 32.50
N VAL A 178 9.82 -24.71 31.69
CA VAL A 178 9.17 -24.75 30.39
C VAL A 178 7.64 -24.70 30.60
N PRO A 179 6.93 -23.73 30.01
CA PRO A 179 5.49 -23.60 30.21
C PRO A 179 4.74 -24.80 29.63
N LYS A 180 3.60 -25.16 30.23
CA LYS A 180 2.82 -26.35 29.89
C LYS A 180 1.37 -25.98 29.56
N GLY A 181 0.69 -26.85 28.82
CA GLY A 181 -0.74 -26.73 28.50
C GLY A 181 -1.01 -26.45 27.02
N PRO A 182 -2.29 -26.49 26.61
CA PRO A 182 -2.68 -26.44 25.19
C PRO A 182 -2.47 -25.08 24.51
N GLY A 183 -2.18 -24.03 25.28
CA GLY A 183 -1.88 -22.69 24.75
C GLY A 183 -0.44 -22.48 24.29
N TRP A 184 0.42 -23.50 24.39
CA TRP A 184 1.85 -23.40 24.11
C TRP A 184 2.25 -24.25 22.91
N LEU A 185 3.05 -23.66 22.03
CA LEU A 185 3.76 -24.32 20.94
C LEU A 185 5.25 -24.09 21.16
N PHE A 186 6.07 -25.08 20.80
CA PHE A 186 7.52 -25.02 20.95
C PHE A 186 8.18 -25.00 19.58
N GLU A 187 9.17 -24.12 19.40
CA GLU A 187 9.99 -24.03 18.20
C GLU A 187 11.47 -24.18 18.54
N VAL A 188 12.27 -24.57 17.55
CA VAL A 188 13.73 -24.58 17.68
C VAL A 188 14.20 -23.15 17.83
N LYS A 189 15.05 -22.90 18.83
CA LYS A 189 15.72 -21.61 18.96
C LYS A 189 16.74 -21.48 17.83
N TRP A 190 16.56 -20.46 17.00
CA TRP A 190 17.56 -20.07 16.02
C TRP A 190 18.58 -19.11 16.66
N ASP A 191 19.83 -19.19 16.19
CA ASP A 191 20.93 -18.33 16.63
C ASP A 191 21.35 -17.41 15.47
N GLY A 192 21.08 -16.11 15.60
CA GLY A 192 21.39 -15.12 14.58
C GLY A 192 21.24 -13.68 15.06
N PHE A 193 21.18 -12.76 14.09
CA PHE A 193 21.09 -11.33 14.37
C PHE A 193 19.64 -10.91 14.50
N ARG A 194 19.17 -10.63 15.73
CA ARG A 194 17.86 -10.03 15.95
C ARG A 194 17.81 -8.66 15.26
N ALA A 195 16.83 -8.48 14.38
CA ALA A 195 16.65 -7.25 13.62
C ALA A 195 15.16 -6.90 13.50
N VAL A 196 14.87 -5.60 13.69
CA VAL A 196 13.58 -5.02 13.31
C VAL A 196 13.72 -4.54 11.87
N ALA A 197 12.96 -5.14 10.96
CA ALA A 197 12.87 -4.69 9.58
C ALA A 197 11.66 -3.75 9.42
N ARG A 198 11.92 -2.49 9.09
CA ARG A 198 10.88 -1.54 8.71
C ARG A 198 10.83 -1.43 7.20
N VAL A 199 9.72 -1.87 6.61
CA VAL A 199 9.43 -1.65 5.21
C VAL A 199 8.63 -0.36 5.10
N SER A 200 9.07 0.57 4.26
CA SER A 200 8.28 1.74 3.90
C SER A 200 8.38 2.02 2.42
N GLN A 201 7.23 2.28 1.78
CA GLN A 201 7.13 2.47 0.34
C GLN A 201 7.86 1.38 -0.48
N GLY A 202 7.84 0.13 0.02
CA GLY A 202 8.48 -1.02 -0.62
C GLY A 202 10.01 -1.12 -0.42
N GLU A 203 10.60 -0.35 0.49
CA GLU A 203 12.02 -0.39 0.82
C GLU A 203 12.22 -0.79 2.27
N ALA A 204 13.07 -1.78 2.54
CA ALA A 204 13.35 -2.25 3.90
C ALA A 204 14.61 -1.60 4.48
N LYS A 205 14.54 -1.20 5.75
CA LYS A 205 15.69 -0.90 6.61
C LYS A 205 15.70 -1.86 7.79
N LEU A 206 16.86 -2.39 8.13
CA LEU A 206 17.04 -3.33 9.24
C LEU A 206 17.80 -2.65 10.37
N MET A 207 17.23 -2.67 11.57
CA MET A 207 17.85 -2.11 12.77
C MET A 207 18.09 -3.21 13.80
N SER A 208 19.28 -3.23 14.39
CA SER A 208 19.60 -4.15 15.49
C SER A 208 18.85 -3.77 16.77
N ARG A 209 18.85 -4.66 17.76
CA ARG A 209 18.37 -4.37 19.12
C ARG A 209 18.99 -3.10 19.74
N GLN A 210 20.23 -2.77 19.38
CA GLN A 210 20.97 -1.62 19.91
C GLN A 210 20.81 -0.37 19.04
N GLY A 211 19.99 -0.41 17.99
CA GLY A 211 19.79 0.71 17.07
C GLY A 211 20.87 0.85 16.00
N ASN A 212 21.69 -0.18 15.76
CA ASN A 212 22.66 -0.16 14.66
C ASN A 212 21.97 -0.48 13.33
N ASP A 213 22.29 0.26 12.27
CA ASP A 213 21.80 -0.05 10.92
C ASP A 213 22.51 -1.30 10.38
N LEU A 214 21.72 -2.36 10.14
CA LEU A 214 22.17 -3.64 9.61
C LEU A 214 21.87 -3.80 8.11
N THR A 215 21.26 -2.79 7.47
CA THR A 215 20.74 -2.87 6.10
C THR A 215 21.82 -3.23 5.10
N GLN A 216 23.01 -2.61 5.21
CA GLN A 216 24.13 -2.91 4.31
C GLN A 216 24.71 -4.31 4.56
N ARG A 217 24.81 -4.71 5.84
CA ARG A 217 25.33 -6.02 6.22
C ARG A 217 24.46 -7.15 5.68
N PHE A 218 23.14 -6.97 5.70
CA PHE A 218 22.17 -7.95 5.21
C PHE A 218 21.40 -7.43 3.99
N ALA A 219 22.12 -6.85 3.02
CA ALA A 219 21.52 -6.20 1.85
C ALA A 219 20.61 -7.12 1.03
N GLN A 220 20.95 -8.41 0.92
CA GLN A 220 20.10 -9.39 0.24
C GLN A 220 18.78 -9.61 0.98
N VAL A 221 18.82 -9.77 2.30
CA VAL A 221 17.61 -9.90 3.13
C VAL A 221 16.75 -8.63 3.02
N ALA A 222 17.36 -7.45 3.13
CA ALA A 222 16.67 -6.17 2.95
C ALA A 222 15.98 -6.05 1.59
N LYS A 223 16.59 -6.58 0.52
CA LYS A 223 16.03 -6.58 -0.83
C LYS A 223 14.88 -7.58 -1.01
N GLU A 224 14.90 -8.72 -0.33
CA GLU A 224 13.88 -9.76 -0.47
C GLU A 224 12.66 -9.54 0.43
N ILE A 225 12.81 -8.91 1.62
CA ILE A 225 11.70 -8.64 2.54
C ILE A 225 10.51 -7.97 1.85
N PRO A 226 10.66 -6.85 1.09
CA PRO A 226 9.53 -6.18 0.43
C PRO A 226 8.80 -7.06 -0.60
N LYS A 227 9.46 -8.08 -1.14
CA LYS A 227 8.85 -9.04 -2.09
C LYS A 227 8.10 -10.15 -1.37
N ALA A 228 8.53 -10.49 -0.16
CA ALA A 228 7.88 -11.50 0.67
C ALA A 228 6.62 -10.98 1.36
N VAL A 229 6.55 -9.67 1.64
CA VAL A 229 5.38 -9.06 2.27
C VAL A 229 4.38 -8.55 1.22
N LYS A 230 3.08 -8.77 1.46
CA LYS A 230 1.99 -8.27 0.61
C LYS A 230 1.53 -6.86 1.00
N THR A 231 2.48 -5.99 1.34
CA THR A 231 2.24 -4.60 1.75
C THR A 231 3.50 -3.75 1.52
N PRO A 232 3.37 -2.48 1.09
CA PRO A 232 4.50 -1.57 0.91
C PRO A 232 5.00 -1.00 2.24
N ASP A 233 4.20 -1.10 3.31
CA ASP A 233 4.54 -0.61 4.63
C ASP A 233 4.22 -1.68 5.68
N CYS A 234 5.23 -2.08 6.46
CA CYS A 234 5.09 -2.97 7.61
C CYS A 234 6.31 -2.90 8.53
N VAL A 235 6.18 -3.48 9.72
CA VAL A 235 7.29 -3.74 10.62
C VAL A 235 7.33 -5.23 10.91
N LEU A 236 8.50 -5.83 10.74
CA LEU A 236 8.78 -7.22 11.07
C LEU A 236 9.82 -7.23 12.19
N ASP A 237 9.61 -8.06 13.20
CA ASP A 237 10.60 -8.36 14.22
C ASP A 237 10.99 -9.83 14.09
N GLY A 238 12.28 -10.09 13.92
CA GLY A 238 12.76 -11.43 13.65
C GLY A 238 14.27 -11.54 13.75
N GLU A 239 14.78 -12.67 13.28
CA GLU A 239 16.19 -13.04 13.39
C GLU A 239 16.75 -13.36 12.01
N VAL A 240 17.88 -12.74 11.67
CA VAL A 240 18.63 -13.06 10.46
C VAL A 240 19.61 -14.16 10.80
N CYS A 241 19.34 -15.37 10.30
CA CYS A 241 20.12 -16.56 10.55
C CYS A 241 20.90 -16.96 9.29
N ALA A 242 22.17 -17.32 9.47
CA ALA A 242 22.95 -18.02 8.45
C ALA A 242 22.95 -19.51 8.82
N LEU A 243 22.59 -20.37 7.87
CA LEU A 243 22.49 -21.81 8.06
C LEU A 243 23.64 -22.52 7.35
N ASP A 244 24.23 -23.52 7.99
CA ASP A 244 25.19 -24.42 7.36
C ASP A 244 24.51 -25.44 6.42
N GLU A 245 25.30 -26.30 5.76
CA GLU A 245 24.80 -27.33 4.85
C GLU A 245 23.86 -28.34 5.53
N GLN A 246 23.92 -28.46 6.86
CA GLN A 246 23.08 -29.32 7.67
C GLN A 246 21.87 -28.57 8.26
N GLY A 247 21.67 -27.29 7.90
CA GLY A 247 20.56 -26.46 8.34
C GLY A 247 20.71 -25.90 9.76
N ARG A 248 21.89 -25.94 10.36
CA ARG A 248 22.15 -25.40 11.70
C ARG A 248 22.54 -23.93 11.61
N SER A 249 22.00 -23.10 12.50
CA SER A 249 22.32 -21.68 12.51
C SER A 249 23.68 -21.38 13.14
N SER A 250 24.47 -20.52 12.49
CA SER A 250 25.74 -20.03 13.00
C SER A 250 25.91 -18.53 12.74
N PHE A 251 26.45 -17.79 13.72
CA PHE A 251 26.72 -16.35 13.60
C PHE A 251 27.86 -16.00 12.63
N SER A 252 28.70 -16.99 12.30
CA SER A 252 29.93 -16.82 11.53
C SER A 252 29.93 -17.55 10.19
N ALA A 253 28.78 -18.08 9.77
CA ALA A 253 28.61 -18.71 8.47
C ALA A 253 28.49 -17.67 7.34
#